data_AF-A0A3C0TBG0-F1
#
_entry.id   AF-A0A3C0TBG0-F1
#
_cell.length_a   1.000
_cell.length_b   1.000
_cell.length_c   1.000
_cell.angle_alpha   90.00
_cell.angle_beta   90.00
_cell.angle_gamma   90.00
#
_symmetry.space_group_name_H-M   'P 1'
#
loop_
_entity.id
_entity.type
_entity.pdbx_description
1 polymer ?
#
loop_
_entity_poly.entity_id
_entity_poly.type
_entity_poly.pdbx_seq_one_letter_code
_entity_poly.pdbx_strand_id
1 'polypeptide(L)'
;MALNIIGEFDSVELEQRYRESTLENARRTNYIIAAPVVLACFIFIANDFNANGVIWPIVAARLALASLVSALCCLNHFASRWQTVFLIAYVIAGCVAATVLWVDTQRPANFLTHLGVDVMVIMGIFIAVPAVRAQLALAAMFTAGLLILHFTYKEPDFQLADVAVPVSLLLAVFLGASMSLLFNRTRRQLFTQLEVEREMRTELEAPQSRVDELSKLIPMCASCKKIRDDDGYWRQVETYMRETSGTVVSHSICPECASDLYPEYQDKD
;
A
#
# COMPACT_ATOMS: atom_id res chain seq x y z
N MET A 1 -3.05 5.10 -20.99
CA MET A 1 -1.78 5.03 -20.22
C MET A 1 -1.12 3.68 -20.49
N ALA A 2 0.12 3.66 -20.97
CA ALA A 2 0.80 2.42 -21.43
C ALA A 2 1.61 1.76 -20.30
N LEU A 3 1.57 0.43 -20.26
CA LEU A 3 2.35 -0.43 -19.37
C LEU A 3 3.39 -1.18 -20.19
N ASN A 4 4.59 -1.35 -19.65
CA ASN A 4 5.62 -2.17 -20.28
C ASN A 4 5.32 -3.67 -20.14
N ILE A 5 6.17 -4.51 -20.75
CA ILE A 5 6.04 -5.99 -20.73
C ILE A 5 5.96 -6.56 -19.31
N ILE A 6 6.57 -5.90 -18.33
CA ILE A 6 6.67 -6.33 -16.92
C ILE A 6 5.51 -5.75 -16.07
N GLY A 7 4.68 -4.88 -16.66
CA GLY A 7 3.53 -4.28 -15.99
C GLY A 7 3.86 -3.06 -15.13
N GLU A 8 4.96 -2.36 -15.39
CA GLU A 8 5.25 -1.03 -14.81
C GLU A 8 4.78 0.06 -15.77
N PHE A 9 4.51 1.27 -15.25
CA PHE A 9 4.13 2.41 -16.08
C PHE A 9 5.32 2.91 -16.90
N ASP A 10 5.07 3.28 -18.16
CA ASP A 10 6.12 3.88 -19.00
C ASP A 10 6.49 5.30 -18.54
N SER A 11 5.55 6.01 -17.89
CA SER A 11 5.80 7.33 -17.30
C SER A 11 6.42 7.22 -15.92
N VAL A 12 7.62 7.78 -15.75
CA VAL A 12 8.38 7.79 -14.48
C VAL A 12 7.59 8.45 -13.35
N GLU A 13 6.93 9.57 -13.62
CA GLU A 13 6.17 10.32 -12.61
C GLU A 13 4.99 9.52 -12.05
N LEU A 14 4.22 8.84 -12.91
CA LEU A 14 3.10 8.03 -12.44
C LEU A 14 3.59 6.78 -11.68
N GLU A 15 4.66 6.15 -12.14
CA GLU A 15 5.26 5.02 -11.42
C GLU A 15 5.74 5.44 -10.03
N GLN A 16 6.29 6.65 -9.88
CA GLN A 16 6.66 7.20 -8.59
C GLN A 16 5.43 7.43 -7.68
N ARG A 17 4.36 8.05 -8.19
CA ARG A 17 3.10 8.22 -7.44
C ARG A 17 2.50 6.90 -6.99
N TYR A 18 2.52 5.88 -7.86
CA TYR A 18 2.07 4.52 -7.53
C TYR A 18 2.92 3.89 -6.41
N ARG A 19 4.24 4.07 -6.44
CA ARG A 19 5.15 3.56 -5.39
C ARG A 19 4.91 4.26 -4.06
N GLU A 20 4.69 5.56 -4.07
CA GLU A 20 4.38 6.34 -2.87
C GLU A 20 3.04 5.89 -2.26
N SER A 21 1.99 5.70 -3.08
CA SER A 21 0.69 5.25 -2.62
C SER A 21 0.70 3.81 -2.07
N THR A 22 1.66 2.98 -2.51
CA THR A 22 1.78 1.59 -2.07
C THR A 22 2.80 1.36 -0.97
N LEU A 23 3.48 2.41 -0.48
CA LEU A 23 4.56 2.32 0.51
C LEU A 23 4.12 1.61 1.80
N GLU A 24 2.99 2.01 2.37
CA GLU A 24 2.49 1.42 3.62
C GLU A 24 2.13 -0.05 3.44
N ASN A 25 1.45 -0.37 2.32
CA ASN A 25 1.11 -1.75 1.98
C ASN A 25 2.36 -2.60 1.79
N ALA A 26 3.38 -2.11 1.11
CA ALA A 26 4.67 -2.81 0.96
C ALA A 26 5.33 -3.07 2.32
N ARG A 27 5.29 -2.10 3.23
CA ARG A 27 5.81 -2.26 4.59
C ARG A 27 5.05 -3.34 5.36
N ARG A 28 3.71 -3.35 5.28
CA ARG A 28 2.85 -4.38 5.90
C ARG A 28 3.14 -5.77 5.34
N THR A 29 3.26 -5.90 4.02
CA THR A 29 3.61 -7.17 3.35
C THR A 29 4.93 -7.73 3.88
N ASN A 30 5.96 -6.91 4.06
CA ASN A 30 7.24 -7.36 4.62
C ASN A 30 7.08 -7.98 6.02
N TYR A 31 6.25 -7.40 6.90
CA TYR A 31 6.00 -7.98 8.23
C TYR A 31 5.22 -9.29 8.17
N ILE A 32 4.19 -9.35 7.32
CA ILE A 32 3.37 -10.54 7.14
C ILE A 32 4.20 -11.73 6.65
N ILE A 33 5.23 -11.48 5.83
CA ILE A 33 6.13 -12.53 5.33
C ILE A 33 7.28 -12.83 6.29
N ALA A 34 7.82 -11.83 6.98
CA ALA A 34 8.91 -12.03 7.92
C ALA A 34 8.49 -12.87 9.15
N ALA A 35 7.26 -12.70 9.63
CA ALA A 35 6.73 -13.45 10.78
C ALA A 35 6.79 -14.99 10.59
N PRO A 36 6.25 -15.59 9.51
CA PRO A 36 6.35 -17.02 9.27
C PRO A 36 7.79 -17.48 9.01
N VAL A 37 8.66 -16.64 8.43
CA VAL A 37 10.09 -16.97 8.25
C VAL A 37 10.79 -17.12 9.61
N VAL A 38 10.58 -16.16 10.52
CA VAL A 38 11.13 -16.23 11.89
C VAL A 38 10.57 -17.44 12.62
N LEU A 39 9.25 -17.69 12.53
CA LEU A 39 8.61 -18.84 13.14
C LEU A 39 9.18 -20.18 12.60
N ALA A 40 9.37 -20.28 11.29
CA ALA A 40 9.96 -21.45 10.64
C ALA A 40 11.37 -21.75 11.15
N CYS A 41 12.17 -20.71 11.47
CA CYS A 41 13.50 -20.89 12.05
C CYS A 41 13.48 -21.71 13.37
N PHE A 42 12.39 -21.63 14.14
CA PHE A 42 12.21 -22.38 15.37
C PHE A 42 11.55 -23.75 15.15
N ILE A 43 10.48 -23.82 14.33
CA ILE A 43 9.72 -25.05 14.10
C ILE A 43 10.62 -26.17 13.55
N PHE A 44 11.50 -25.85 12.60
CA PHE A 44 12.34 -26.85 11.96
C PHE A 44 13.52 -27.34 12.82
N ILE A 45 13.78 -26.77 14.00
CA ILE A 45 14.86 -27.23 14.89
C ILE A 45 14.64 -28.69 15.31
N ALA A 46 13.40 -29.06 15.63
CA ALA A 46 13.06 -30.44 15.99
C ALA A 46 13.31 -31.43 14.84
N ASN A 47 13.01 -31.01 13.61
CA ASN A 47 13.24 -31.82 12.41
C ASN A 47 14.73 -32.05 12.15
N ASP A 48 15.57 -31.03 12.37
CA ASP A 48 17.03 -31.15 12.22
C ASP A 48 17.67 -32.06 13.27
N PHE A 49 17.13 -32.04 14.49
CA PHE A 49 17.56 -32.96 15.55
C PHE A 49 17.37 -34.42 15.14
N ASN A 50 16.22 -34.73 14.52
CA ASN A 50 15.91 -36.07 14.07
C ASN A 50 16.77 -36.52 12.86
N ALA A 51 17.25 -35.57 12.05
CA ALA A 51 17.94 -35.87 10.80
C ALA A 51 19.46 -36.12 10.93
N ASN A 52 20.16 -35.35 11.78
CA ASN A 52 21.63 -35.21 11.68
C ASN A 52 22.43 -35.49 12.96
N GLY A 53 21.81 -35.46 14.14
CA GLY A 53 22.52 -35.52 15.43
C GLY A 53 23.43 -34.31 15.76
N VAL A 54 24.04 -33.66 14.77
CA VAL A 54 24.80 -32.40 14.89
C VAL A 54 23.90 -31.21 14.52
N ILE A 55 23.40 -30.51 15.53
CA ILE A 55 22.39 -29.44 15.38
C ILE A 55 22.97 -28.02 15.48
N TRP A 56 24.06 -27.84 16.21
CA TRP A 56 24.52 -26.52 16.64
C TRP A 56 24.82 -25.53 15.50
N PRO A 57 25.51 -25.90 14.40
CA PRO A 57 25.77 -24.95 13.32
C PRO A 57 24.48 -24.56 12.57
N ILE A 58 23.54 -25.48 12.38
CA ILE A 58 22.25 -25.22 11.74
C ILE A 58 21.38 -24.31 12.62
N VAL A 59 21.32 -24.59 13.92
CA VAL A 59 20.60 -23.78 14.90
C VAL A 59 21.19 -22.37 14.98
N ALA A 60 22.52 -22.25 15.04
CA ALA A 60 23.19 -20.95 15.07
C ALA A 60 22.89 -20.12 13.80
N ALA A 61 22.94 -20.72 12.61
CA ALA A 61 22.62 -20.04 11.36
C ALA A 61 21.17 -19.54 11.33
N ARG A 62 20.21 -20.32 11.85
CA ARG A 62 18.80 -19.91 11.93
C ARG A 62 18.51 -18.86 12.98
N LEU A 63 19.16 -18.92 14.14
CA LEU A 63 19.07 -17.85 15.14
C LEU A 63 19.67 -16.55 14.61
N ALA A 64 20.79 -16.63 13.88
CA ALA A 64 21.37 -15.50 13.18
C ALA A 64 20.40 -14.94 12.13
N LEU A 65 19.81 -15.79 11.29
CA LEU A 65 18.80 -15.38 10.31
C LEU A 65 17.59 -14.72 10.97
N ALA A 66 17.02 -15.34 12.02
CA ALA A 66 15.88 -14.79 12.75
C ALA A 66 16.19 -13.41 13.33
N SER A 67 17.36 -13.27 13.98
CA SER A 67 17.80 -11.99 14.54
C SER A 67 18.00 -10.91 13.46
N LEU A 68 18.60 -11.27 12.33
CA LEU A 68 18.81 -10.38 11.19
C LEU A 68 17.46 -9.94 10.58
N VAL A 69 16.55 -10.88 10.33
CA VAL A 69 15.21 -10.59 9.79
C VAL A 69 14.44 -9.67 10.75
N SER A 70 14.45 -9.94 12.06
CA SER A 70 13.82 -9.06 13.05
C SER A 70 14.44 -7.66 13.09
N ALA A 71 15.77 -7.55 13.01
CA ALA A 71 16.46 -6.27 12.97
C ALA A 71 16.11 -5.47 11.69
N LEU A 72 16.11 -6.13 10.53
CA LEU A 72 15.74 -5.52 9.25
C LEU A 72 14.26 -5.11 9.23
N CYS A 73 13.37 -5.89 9.83
CA CYS A 73 11.96 -5.50 10.03
C CYS A 73 11.83 -4.26 10.94
N CYS A 74 12.63 -4.16 12.01
CA CYS A 74 12.65 -2.96 12.85
C CYS A 74 13.10 -1.72 12.06
N LEU A 75 14.15 -1.85 11.24
CA LEU A 75 14.58 -0.77 10.34
C LEU A 75 13.51 -0.41 9.31
N ASN A 76 12.76 -1.40 8.82
CA ASN A 76 11.66 -1.20 7.87
C ASN A 76 10.52 -0.36 8.46
N HIS A 77 10.36 -0.34 9.79
CA HIS A 77 9.36 0.48 10.48
C HIS A 77 9.58 1.97 10.24
N PHE A 78 10.85 2.40 10.32
CA PHE A 78 11.25 3.80 10.17
C PHE A 78 11.49 4.19 8.70
N ALA A 79 11.43 3.24 7.76
CA ALA A 79 11.68 3.51 6.36
C ALA A 79 10.58 4.39 5.74
N SER A 80 10.94 5.62 5.36
CA SER A 80 10.05 6.60 4.72
C SER A 80 10.06 6.55 3.19
N ARG A 81 11.06 5.89 2.59
CA ARG A 81 11.23 5.80 1.14
C ARG A 81 10.96 4.39 0.64
N TRP A 82 10.31 4.31 -0.52
CA TRP A 82 9.99 3.03 -1.16
C TRP A 82 11.24 2.21 -1.50
N GLN A 83 12.31 2.88 -1.96
CA GLN A 83 13.59 2.24 -2.28
C GLN A 83 14.19 1.51 -1.07
N THR A 84 14.05 2.08 0.14
CA THR A 84 14.55 1.48 1.37
C THR A 84 13.73 0.26 1.77
N VAL A 85 12.40 0.34 1.69
CA VAL A 85 11.50 -0.78 1.96
C VAL A 85 11.76 -1.94 0.99
N PHE A 86 11.96 -1.62 -0.29
CA PHE A 86 12.33 -2.58 -1.33
C PHE A 86 13.69 -3.24 -1.04
N LEU A 87 14.73 -2.45 -0.74
CA LEU A 87 16.06 -2.97 -0.47
C LEU A 87 16.05 -3.91 0.74
N ILE A 88 15.34 -3.54 1.81
CA ILE A 88 15.19 -4.38 3.01
C ILE A 88 14.51 -5.70 2.65
N ALA A 89 13.40 -5.68 1.91
CA ALA A 89 12.70 -6.90 1.48
C ALA A 89 13.61 -7.82 0.64
N TYR A 90 14.37 -7.21 -0.29
CA TYR A 90 15.30 -7.93 -1.15
C TYR A 90 16.43 -8.60 -0.34
N VAL A 91 17.02 -7.88 0.62
CA VAL A 91 18.07 -8.42 1.50
C VAL A 91 17.51 -9.55 2.38
N ILE A 92 16.33 -9.38 2.98
CA ILE A 92 15.67 -10.43 3.76
C ILE A 92 15.50 -11.69 2.91
N ALA A 93 14.90 -11.56 1.72
CA ALA A 93 14.66 -12.71 0.83
C ALA A 93 15.97 -13.40 0.42
N GLY A 94 17.02 -12.62 0.13
CA GLY A 94 18.35 -13.15 -0.21
C GLY A 94 19.01 -13.89 0.95
N CYS A 95 18.96 -13.34 2.16
CA CYS A 95 19.49 -14.00 3.36
C CYS A 95 18.75 -15.31 3.68
N VAL A 96 17.43 -15.34 3.53
CA VAL A 96 16.63 -16.55 3.68
C VAL A 96 17.06 -17.61 2.66
N ALA A 97 17.10 -17.25 1.38
CA ALA A 97 17.52 -18.14 0.30
C ALA A 97 18.93 -18.71 0.52
N ALA A 98 19.90 -17.86 0.89
CA ALA A 98 21.27 -18.29 1.18
C ALA A 98 21.35 -19.23 2.39
N THR A 99 20.61 -18.93 3.45
CA THR A 99 20.59 -19.77 4.66
C THR A 99 19.97 -21.13 4.36
N VAL A 100 18.89 -21.18 3.59
CA VAL A 100 18.23 -22.45 3.21
C VAL A 100 19.16 -23.30 2.35
N LEU A 101 19.79 -22.72 1.31
CA LEU A 101 20.79 -23.43 0.50
C LEU A 101 21.91 -24.01 1.36
N TRP A 102 22.44 -23.20 2.28
CA TRP A 102 23.51 -23.66 3.16
C TRP A 102 23.03 -24.79 4.09
N VAL A 103 21.84 -24.67 4.69
CA VAL A 103 21.26 -25.73 5.52
C VAL A 103 21.10 -27.04 4.75
N ASP A 104 20.70 -27.00 3.48
CA ASP A 104 20.54 -28.21 2.67
C ASP A 104 21.87 -28.91 2.38
N THR A 105 22.99 -28.17 2.35
CA THR A 105 24.35 -28.77 2.24
C THR A 105 24.78 -29.50 3.51
N GLN A 106 24.23 -29.12 4.67
CA GLN A 106 24.57 -29.74 5.95
C GLN A 106 23.74 -31.00 6.23
N ARG A 107 22.70 -31.27 5.43
CA ARG A 107 21.76 -32.37 5.64
C ARG A 107 22.13 -33.62 4.84
N PRO A 108 21.72 -34.82 5.29
CA PRO A 108 22.09 -36.06 4.64
C PRO A 108 21.55 -36.09 3.20
N ALA A 109 22.24 -36.84 2.34
CA ALA A 109 21.99 -36.87 0.89
C ALA A 109 20.57 -37.32 0.52
N ASN A 110 19.96 -38.19 1.33
CA ASN A 110 18.62 -38.75 1.11
C ASN A 110 17.48 -37.93 1.77
N PHE A 111 17.79 -36.82 2.44
CA PHE A 111 16.79 -36.04 3.18
C PHE A 111 15.98 -35.10 2.28
N LEU A 112 14.87 -35.60 1.72
CA LEU A 112 14.00 -34.89 0.77
C LEU A 112 12.79 -34.18 1.39
N THR A 113 12.51 -34.37 2.68
CA THR A 113 11.32 -33.81 3.35
C THR A 113 11.26 -32.28 3.36
N HIS A 114 12.36 -31.62 3.02
CA HIS A 114 12.46 -30.16 2.98
C HIS A 114 12.10 -29.52 1.63
N LEU A 115 11.79 -30.31 0.60
CA LEU A 115 11.37 -29.79 -0.71
C LEU A 115 10.19 -28.81 -0.59
N GLY A 116 9.28 -29.05 0.37
CA GLY A 116 8.16 -28.14 0.65
C GLY A 116 8.62 -26.75 1.11
N VAL A 117 9.70 -26.66 1.88
CA VAL A 117 10.27 -25.38 2.33
C VAL A 117 10.91 -24.65 1.16
N ASP A 118 11.60 -25.36 0.26
CA ASP A 118 12.21 -24.77 -0.92
C ASP A 118 11.16 -24.12 -1.83
N VAL A 119 10.05 -24.82 -2.06
CA VAL A 119 8.88 -24.29 -2.78
C VAL A 119 8.28 -23.09 -2.06
N MET A 120 8.14 -23.14 -0.73
CA MET A 120 7.65 -22.01 0.07
C MET A 120 8.58 -20.79 -0.02
N VAL A 121 9.90 -20.98 -0.06
CA VAL A 121 10.88 -19.90 -0.21
C VAL A 121 10.78 -19.28 -1.60
N ILE A 122 10.66 -20.09 -2.65
CA ILE A 122 10.43 -19.60 -4.02
C ILE A 122 9.17 -18.75 -4.08
N MET A 123 8.04 -19.25 -3.57
CA MET A 123 6.79 -18.49 -3.48
C MET A 123 6.95 -17.21 -2.67
N GLY A 124 7.63 -17.29 -1.53
CA GLY A 124 7.91 -16.16 -0.65
C GLY A 124 8.68 -15.05 -1.35
N ILE A 125 9.67 -15.38 -2.21
CA ILE A 125 10.42 -14.39 -3.01
C ILE A 125 9.48 -13.59 -3.93
N PHE A 126 8.55 -14.25 -4.61
CA PHE A 126 7.59 -13.60 -5.52
C PHE A 126 6.54 -12.72 -4.82
N ILE A 127 6.31 -12.95 -3.53
CA ILE A 127 5.37 -12.14 -2.73
C ILE A 127 6.11 -11.00 -2.02
N ALA A 128 7.32 -11.25 -1.52
CA ALA A 128 8.08 -10.30 -0.69
C ALA A 128 8.75 -9.19 -1.48
N VAL A 129 9.26 -9.50 -2.68
CA VAL A 129 10.08 -8.57 -3.46
C VAL A 129 9.19 -7.87 -4.50
N PRO A 130 8.87 -6.57 -4.32
CA PRO A 130 7.86 -5.91 -5.16
C PRO A 130 8.32 -5.60 -6.60
N ALA A 131 9.63 -5.59 -6.85
CA ALA A 131 10.17 -5.32 -8.19
C ALA A 131 10.33 -6.62 -8.98
N VAL A 132 9.62 -6.72 -10.12
CA VAL A 132 9.52 -7.98 -10.87
C VAL A 132 10.86 -8.49 -11.39
N ARG A 133 11.75 -7.60 -11.82
CA ARG A 133 13.10 -7.99 -12.27
C ARG A 133 13.93 -8.58 -11.13
N ALA A 134 13.84 -7.99 -9.95
CA ALA A 134 14.60 -8.41 -8.78
C ALA A 134 14.12 -9.75 -8.22
N GLN A 135 12.79 -9.97 -8.12
CA GLN A 135 12.25 -11.26 -7.70
C GLN A 135 12.62 -12.38 -8.67
N LEU A 136 12.60 -12.13 -9.99
CA LEU A 136 12.93 -13.14 -11.01
C LEU A 136 14.41 -13.53 -10.93
N ALA A 137 15.31 -12.55 -10.79
CA ALA A 137 16.73 -12.80 -10.61
C ALA A 137 17.01 -13.62 -9.35
N LEU A 138 16.40 -13.26 -8.22
CA LEU A 138 16.61 -13.94 -6.96
C LEU A 138 16.02 -15.36 -6.95
N ALA A 139 14.80 -15.54 -7.48
CA ALA A 139 14.17 -16.85 -7.60
C ALA A 139 14.96 -17.78 -8.54
N ALA A 140 15.45 -17.26 -9.67
CA ALA A 140 16.28 -18.02 -10.60
C ALA A 140 17.61 -18.44 -9.96
N MET A 141 18.27 -17.53 -9.24
CA MET A 141 19.52 -17.82 -8.53
C MET A 141 19.33 -18.92 -7.47
N PHE A 142 18.28 -18.79 -6.64
CA PHE A 142 17.97 -19.77 -5.61
C PHE A 142 17.63 -21.14 -6.21
N THR A 143 16.78 -21.17 -7.24
CA THR A 143 16.39 -22.41 -7.93
C THR A 143 17.58 -23.09 -8.60
N ALA A 144 18.47 -22.32 -9.24
CA ALA A 144 19.70 -22.86 -9.81
C ALA A 144 20.60 -23.48 -8.74
N GLY A 145 20.74 -22.83 -7.58
CA GLY A 145 21.46 -23.38 -6.43
C GLY A 145 20.91 -24.72 -5.95
N LEU A 146 19.58 -24.83 -5.82
CA LEU A 146 18.90 -26.07 -5.42
C LEU A 146 19.09 -27.18 -6.45
N LEU A 147 18.99 -26.87 -7.75
CA LEU A 147 19.20 -27.85 -8.82
C LEU A 147 20.65 -28.35 -8.85
N ILE A 148 21.63 -27.45 -8.71
CA ILE A 148 23.04 -27.83 -8.63
C ILE A 148 23.26 -28.75 -7.44
N LEU A 149 22.74 -28.39 -6.26
CA LEU A 149 22.87 -29.22 -5.05
C LEU A 149 22.23 -30.59 -5.24
N HIS A 150 21.04 -30.64 -5.84
CA HIS A 150 20.32 -31.87 -6.10
C HIS A 150 21.11 -32.83 -7.00
N PHE A 151 21.60 -32.36 -8.15
CA PHE A 151 22.32 -33.21 -9.10
C PHE A 151 23.77 -33.54 -8.73
N THR A 152 24.37 -32.84 -7.77
CA THR A 152 25.79 -33.06 -7.39
C THR A 152 25.97 -33.74 -6.05
N TYR A 153 25.05 -33.54 -5.10
CA TYR A 153 25.23 -33.96 -3.71
C TYR A 153 24.10 -34.85 -3.20
N LYS A 154 22.85 -34.67 -3.68
CA LYS A 154 21.71 -35.44 -3.19
C LYS A 154 21.63 -36.76 -3.95
N GLU A 155 21.65 -37.87 -3.20
CA GLU A 155 21.42 -39.23 -3.69
C GLU A 155 20.09 -39.70 -3.10
N PRO A 156 18.97 -39.50 -3.83
CA PRO A 156 17.65 -39.80 -3.29
C PRO A 156 17.34 -41.30 -3.28
N ASP A 157 16.71 -41.79 -2.21
CA ASP A 157 16.31 -43.20 -2.08
C ASP A 157 15.19 -43.63 -3.07
N PHE A 158 14.54 -42.68 -3.73
CA PHE A 158 13.39 -42.91 -4.62
C PHE A 158 13.72 -42.57 -6.08
N GLN A 159 13.50 -43.53 -6.98
CA GLN A 159 13.91 -43.45 -8.39
C GLN A 159 13.33 -42.29 -9.21
N LEU A 160 12.19 -41.72 -8.81
CA LEU A 160 11.58 -40.58 -9.52
C LEU A 160 12.03 -39.21 -8.98
N ALA A 161 12.86 -39.15 -7.93
CA ALA A 161 13.25 -37.89 -7.30
C ALA A 161 14.04 -36.96 -8.25
N ASP A 162 14.91 -37.52 -9.09
CA ASP A 162 15.71 -36.79 -10.09
C ASP A 162 14.86 -36.04 -11.13
N VAL A 163 13.59 -36.43 -11.27
CA VAL A 163 12.61 -35.78 -12.14
C VAL A 163 11.62 -34.95 -11.32
N ALA A 164 11.12 -35.49 -10.21
CA ALA A 164 10.09 -34.84 -9.41
C ALA A 164 10.57 -33.54 -8.76
N VAL A 165 11.80 -33.51 -8.23
CA VAL A 165 12.39 -32.32 -7.61
C VAL A 165 12.51 -31.17 -8.62
N PRO A 166 13.23 -31.29 -9.76
CA PRO A 166 13.33 -30.18 -10.69
C PRO A 166 11.97 -29.75 -11.25
N VAL A 167 11.07 -30.69 -11.54
CA VAL A 167 9.71 -30.36 -12.01
C VAL A 167 8.96 -29.52 -10.97
N SER A 168 9.02 -29.90 -9.70
CA SER A 168 8.34 -29.16 -8.63
C SER A 168 8.90 -27.73 -8.44
N LEU A 169 10.22 -27.56 -8.52
CA LEU A 169 10.87 -26.25 -8.39
C LEU A 169 10.57 -25.35 -9.60
N LEU A 170 10.64 -25.90 -10.82
CA LEU A 170 10.31 -25.16 -12.04
C LEU A 170 8.82 -24.78 -12.09
N LEU A 171 7.94 -25.67 -11.65
CA LEU A 171 6.52 -25.38 -11.52
C LEU A 171 6.28 -24.26 -10.50
N ALA A 172 6.98 -24.27 -9.36
CA ALA A 172 6.92 -23.18 -8.39
C ALA A 172 7.39 -21.86 -9.02
N VAL A 173 8.52 -21.83 -9.72
CA VAL A 173 8.98 -20.60 -10.40
C VAL A 173 7.95 -20.11 -11.42
N PHE A 174 7.37 -21.01 -12.22
CA PHE A 174 6.37 -20.68 -13.22
C PHE A 174 5.09 -20.10 -12.60
N LEU A 175 4.53 -20.75 -11.58
CA LEU A 175 3.34 -20.29 -10.87
C LEU A 175 3.60 -18.97 -10.15
N GLY A 176 4.75 -18.83 -9.49
CA GLY A 176 5.14 -17.60 -8.81
C GLY A 176 5.33 -16.42 -9.76
N ALA A 177 6.04 -16.63 -10.88
CA ALA A 177 6.26 -15.61 -11.89
C ALA A 177 4.96 -15.19 -12.59
N SER A 178 4.12 -16.14 -12.97
CA SER A 178 2.82 -15.85 -13.60
C SER A 178 1.91 -15.07 -12.66
N MET A 179 1.75 -15.53 -11.41
CA MET A 179 0.96 -14.83 -10.40
C MET A 179 1.49 -13.42 -10.13
N SER A 180 2.79 -13.27 -9.98
CA SER A 180 3.40 -11.97 -9.71
C SER A 180 3.19 -11.01 -10.88
N LEU A 181 3.42 -11.44 -12.13
CA LEU A 181 3.19 -10.60 -13.32
C LEU A 181 1.73 -10.16 -13.47
N LEU A 182 0.78 -11.08 -13.27
CA LEU A 182 -0.65 -10.79 -13.33
C LEU A 182 -1.03 -9.78 -12.24
N PHE A 183 -0.66 -10.06 -11.00
CA PHE A 183 -0.96 -9.18 -9.87
C PHE A 183 -0.31 -7.81 -10.02
N ASN A 184 0.91 -7.76 -10.58
CA ASN A 184 1.62 -6.52 -10.88
C ASN A 184 0.75 -5.66 -11.82
N ARG A 185 0.31 -6.22 -12.96
CA ARG A 185 -0.51 -5.52 -13.96
C ARG A 185 -1.87 -5.10 -13.42
N THR A 186 -2.60 -6.01 -12.79
CA THR A 186 -3.95 -5.73 -12.26
C THR A 186 -3.93 -4.60 -11.24
N ARG A 187 -2.92 -4.54 -10.36
CA ARG A 187 -2.79 -3.44 -9.38
C ARG A 187 -2.56 -2.08 -10.03
N ARG A 188 -1.79 -2.01 -11.12
CA ARG A 188 -1.57 -0.74 -11.85
C ARG A 188 -2.84 -0.30 -12.57
N GLN A 189 -3.55 -1.23 -13.19
CA GLN A 189 -4.82 -0.93 -13.85
C GLN A 189 -5.85 -0.40 -12.84
N LEU A 190 -5.97 -1.06 -11.68
CA LEU A 190 -6.86 -0.61 -10.61
C LEU A 190 -6.46 0.77 -10.09
N PHE A 191 -5.17 1.03 -9.89
CA PHE A 191 -4.68 2.35 -9.49
C PHE A 191 -5.08 3.44 -10.49
N THR A 192 -4.91 3.19 -11.79
CA THR A 192 -5.32 4.16 -12.82
C THR A 192 -6.83 4.39 -12.86
N GLN A 193 -7.64 3.35 -12.63
CA GLN A 193 -9.10 3.48 -12.60
C GLN A 193 -9.54 4.33 -11.40
N LEU A 194 -8.94 4.10 -10.23
CA LEU A 194 -9.25 4.86 -9.03
C LEU A 194 -8.88 6.34 -9.15
N GLU A 195 -7.78 6.69 -9.83
CA GLU A 195 -7.45 8.10 -10.05
C GLU A 195 -8.41 8.79 -11.02
N VAL A 196 -8.80 8.12 -12.12
CA VAL A 196 -9.80 8.66 -13.04
C VAL A 196 -11.16 8.84 -12.34
N GLU A 197 -11.57 7.89 -11.50
CA GLU A 197 -12.80 8.00 -10.70
C GLU A 197 -12.75 9.18 -9.73
N ARG A 198 -11.62 9.40 -9.06
CA ARG A 198 -11.42 10.55 -8.16
C ARG A 198 -11.50 11.87 -8.90
N GLU A 199 -10.83 11.98 -10.05
CA GLU A 199 -10.88 13.19 -10.88
C GLU A 199 -12.32 13.51 -11.29
N MET A 200 -13.06 12.52 -11.82
CA MET A 200 -14.48 12.69 -12.15
C MET A 200 -15.32 13.10 -10.93
N ARG A 201 -15.08 12.52 -9.76
CA ARG A 201 -15.78 12.89 -8.52
C ARG A 201 -15.52 14.34 -8.13
N THR A 202 -14.27 14.79 -8.23
CA THR A 202 -13.92 16.20 -7.94
C THR A 202 -14.55 17.18 -8.94
N GLU A 203 -14.63 16.81 -10.22
CA GLU A 203 -15.27 17.61 -11.25
C GLU A 203 -16.79 17.74 -11.03
N LEU A 204 -17.45 16.67 -10.54
CA LEU A 204 -18.88 16.68 -10.20
C LEU A 204 -19.18 17.46 -8.90
N GLU A 205 -18.27 17.49 -7.92
CA GLU A 205 -18.45 18.24 -6.66
C GLU A 205 -18.12 19.75 -6.82
N ALA A 206 -17.22 20.11 -7.74
CA ALA A 206 -16.87 21.50 -8.05
C ALA A 206 -18.09 22.42 -8.36
N PRO A 207 -19.10 22.02 -9.17
CA PRO A 207 -20.24 22.86 -9.47
C PRO A 207 -21.20 23.12 -8.29
N GLN A 208 -21.23 22.27 -7.25
CA GLN A 208 -22.09 22.52 -6.08
C GLN A 208 -21.64 23.77 -5.30
N SER A 209 -20.33 23.96 -5.15
CA SER A 209 -19.77 25.16 -4.49
C SER A 209 -20.11 26.48 -5.19
N ARG A 210 -20.34 26.44 -6.51
CA ARG A 210 -20.68 27.62 -7.32
C ARG A 210 -22.16 27.97 -7.27
N VAL A 211 -23.03 26.97 -7.08
CA VAL A 211 -24.48 27.19 -6.92
C VAL A 211 -24.79 27.84 -5.57
N ASP A 212 -24.03 27.50 -4.52
CA ASP A 212 -24.20 28.09 -3.18
C ASP A 212 -23.89 29.60 -3.12
N GLU A 213 -22.98 30.13 -3.95
CA GLU A 213 -22.74 31.58 -4.01
C GLU A 213 -23.89 32.34 -4.69
N LEU A 214 -24.49 31.78 -5.75
CA LEU A 214 -25.66 32.40 -6.40
C LEU A 214 -26.93 32.33 -5.53
N SER A 215 -27.04 31.35 -4.62
CA SER A 215 -28.17 31.22 -3.69
C SER A 215 -28.22 32.29 -2.60
N LYS A 216 -27.17 33.09 -2.42
CA LYS A 216 -27.09 34.15 -1.38
C LYS A 216 -27.64 35.51 -1.81
N LEU A 217 -28.11 35.64 -3.05
CA LEU A 217 -28.66 36.90 -3.57
C LEU A 217 -30.15 37.01 -3.22
N ILE A 218 -30.46 37.80 -2.19
CA ILE A 218 -31.85 38.12 -1.84
C ILE A 218 -32.34 39.26 -2.75
N PRO A 219 -33.32 39.02 -3.64
CA PRO A 219 -33.86 40.06 -4.52
C PRO A 219 -34.61 41.12 -3.68
N MET A 220 -34.10 42.35 -3.69
CA MET A 220 -34.67 43.49 -2.96
C MET A 220 -35.14 44.57 -3.95
N CYS A 221 -36.31 45.16 -3.70
CA CYS A 221 -36.83 46.27 -4.50
C CYS A 221 -35.98 47.52 -4.28
N ALA A 222 -35.46 48.11 -5.35
CA ALA A 222 -34.63 49.32 -5.25
C ALA A 222 -35.40 50.53 -4.68
N SER A 223 -36.71 50.62 -4.94
CA SER A 223 -37.56 51.74 -4.53
C SER A 223 -38.10 51.60 -3.10
N CYS A 224 -38.69 50.44 -2.75
CA CYS A 224 -39.36 50.26 -1.46
C CYS A 224 -38.66 49.31 -0.49
N LYS A 225 -37.50 48.75 -0.87
CA LYS A 225 -36.65 47.85 -0.07
C LYS A 225 -37.30 46.55 0.41
N LYS A 226 -38.50 46.21 -0.07
CA LYS A 226 -39.12 44.90 0.17
C LYS A 226 -38.27 43.78 -0.43
N ILE A 227 -38.29 42.61 0.18
CA ILE A 227 -37.65 41.39 -0.29
C ILE A 227 -38.69 40.54 -1.03
N ARG A 228 -38.32 39.96 -2.18
CA ARG A 228 -39.14 38.97 -2.88
C ARG A 228 -38.81 37.58 -2.36
N ASP A 229 -39.82 36.85 -1.90
CA ASP A 229 -39.69 35.45 -1.50
C ASP A 229 -39.70 34.49 -2.70
N ASP A 230 -39.52 33.19 -2.43
CA ASP A 230 -39.49 32.14 -3.45
C ASP A 230 -40.86 31.93 -4.13
N ASP A 231 -41.95 32.33 -3.47
CA ASP A 231 -43.32 32.30 -3.98
C ASP A 231 -43.65 33.54 -4.84
N GLY A 232 -42.73 34.50 -4.94
CA GLY A 232 -42.85 35.71 -5.75
C GLY A 232 -43.53 36.89 -5.06
N TYR A 233 -43.88 36.78 -3.78
CA TYR A 233 -44.49 37.85 -3.00
C TYR A 233 -43.44 38.80 -2.41
N TRP A 234 -43.82 40.07 -2.27
CA TRP A 234 -42.97 41.11 -1.71
C TRP A 234 -43.29 41.34 -0.23
N ARG A 235 -42.33 41.03 0.64
CA ARG A 235 -42.45 41.19 2.10
C ARG A 235 -41.52 42.28 2.61
N GLN A 236 -41.87 42.87 3.76
CA GLN A 236 -40.95 43.76 4.48
C GLN A 236 -39.73 42.97 4.96
N VAL A 237 -38.58 43.66 5.03
CA VAL A 237 -37.28 43.04 5.35
C VAL A 237 -37.32 42.40 6.73
N GLU A 238 -37.93 43.08 7.69
CA GLU A 238 -38.04 42.68 9.08
C GLU A 238 -38.87 41.39 9.21
N THR A 239 -39.98 41.30 8.46
CA THR A 239 -40.83 40.11 8.40
C THR A 239 -40.08 38.94 7.79
N TYR A 240 -39.40 39.16 6.66
CA TYR A 240 -38.63 38.13 5.97
C TYR A 240 -37.47 37.61 6.83
N MET A 241 -36.70 38.48 7.48
CA MET A 241 -35.60 38.07 8.36
C MET A 241 -36.09 37.30 9.58
N ARG A 242 -37.24 37.69 10.16
CA ARG A 242 -37.84 36.98 11.28
C ARG A 242 -38.29 35.57 10.90
N GLU A 243 -38.93 35.41 9.75
CA GLU A 243 -39.45 34.13 9.28
C GLU A 243 -38.33 33.18 8.80
N THR A 244 -37.34 33.69 8.08
CA THR A 244 -36.29 32.87 7.45
C THR A 244 -35.10 32.61 8.37
N SER A 245 -34.75 33.53 9.28
CA SER A 245 -33.55 33.42 10.13
C SER A 245 -33.83 33.46 11.64
N GLY A 246 -35.07 33.71 12.06
CA GLY A 246 -35.42 33.89 13.47
C GLY A 246 -34.92 35.19 14.10
N THR A 247 -34.32 36.09 13.32
CA THR A 247 -33.74 37.34 13.81
C THR A 247 -34.83 38.39 14.06
N VAL A 248 -34.81 39.03 15.23
CA VAL A 248 -35.71 40.15 15.56
C VAL A 248 -34.99 41.48 15.32
N VAL A 249 -35.53 42.29 14.42
CA VAL A 249 -34.99 43.63 14.12
C VAL A 249 -35.57 44.65 15.09
N SER A 250 -34.70 45.42 15.76
CA SER A 250 -35.07 46.62 16.51
C SER A 250 -34.83 47.87 15.67
N HIS A 251 -35.68 48.89 15.83
CA HIS A 251 -35.51 50.16 15.12
C HIS A 251 -34.71 51.13 15.99
N SER A 252 -33.53 51.54 15.50
CA SER A 252 -32.73 52.64 16.05
C SER A 252 -32.47 53.67 14.95
N ILE A 253 -32.38 54.95 15.30
CA ILE A 253 -31.97 55.99 14.38
C ILE A 253 -30.45 56.13 14.42
N CYS A 254 -29.77 56.15 13.27
CA CYS A 254 -28.33 56.40 13.25
C CYS A 254 -28.03 57.88 13.52
N PRO A 255 -26.82 58.24 13.98
CA PRO A 255 -26.45 59.63 14.27
C PRO A 255 -26.63 60.59 13.08
N GLU A 256 -26.38 60.10 11.86
CA GLU A 256 -26.57 60.87 10.61
C GLU A 256 -28.04 61.21 10.39
N CYS A 257 -28.92 60.20 10.40
CA CYS A 257 -30.36 60.44 10.26
C CYS A 257 -30.93 61.26 11.42
N ALA A 258 -30.38 61.12 12.63
CA ALA A 258 -30.78 61.94 13.76
C ALA A 258 -30.39 63.41 13.55
N SER A 259 -29.23 63.68 12.95
CA SER A 259 -28.77 65.04 12.60
C SER A 259 -29.66 65.67 11.53
N ASP A 260 -30.08 64.89 10.54
CA ASP A 260 -30.91 65.39 9.45
C ASP A 260 -32.37 65.60 9.85
N LEU A 261 -32.95 64.67 10.62
CA LEU A 261 -34.36 64.70 11.00
C LEU A 261 -34.62 65.54 12.26
N TYR A 262 -33.64 65.62 13.17
CA TYR A 262 -33.77 66.30 14.47
C TYR A 262 -32.54 67.19 14.77
N PRO A 263 -32.16 68.12 13.87
CA PRO A 263 -30.97 68.95 14.04
C PRO A 263 -31.00 69.79 15.33
N GLU A 264 -32.20 70.20 15.74
CA GLU A 264 -32.45 71.02 16.93
C GLU A 264 -32.26 70.31 18.28
N TYR A 265 -32.16 68.97 18.27
CA TYR A 265 -31.89 68.16 19.47
C TYR A 265 -30.44 67.67 19.54
N GLN A 266 -29.57 68.07 18.62
CA GLN A 266 -28.15 67.64 18.60
C GLN A 266 -27.22 68.48 19.50
N ASP A 267 -27.70 69.61 20.05
CA ASP A 267 -26.94 70.44 20.99
C ASP A 267 -27.56 70.40 22.40
N LYS A 268 -27.00 69.55 23.26
CA LYS A 268 -26.83 69.74 24.72
C LYS A 268 -26.05 68.57 25.31
N ASP A 269 -24.74 68.63 25.11
CA ASP A 269 -23.64 68.42 26.09
C ASP A 269 -22.33 68.03 25.38
#